data_AF-A0AAX3V1Y3-F1
#
_entry.id   AF-A0AAX3V1Y3-F1
#
_cell.length_a   1.000
_cell.length_b   1.000
_cell.length_c   1.000
_cell.angle_alpha   90.00
_cell.angle_beta   90.00
_cell.angle_gamma   90.00
#
_symmetry.space_group_name_H-M   'P 1'
#
loop_
_entity.id
_entity.type
_entity.pdbx_description
1 polymer ?
#
loop_
_entity_poly.entity_id
_entity_poly.type
_entity_poly.pdbx_seq_one_letter_code
_entity_poly.pdbx_strand_id
1 'polypeptide(L)'
;MIDSAKVPGAARAYFDGGDVRDVFTEDAVVRDDGRTYVGIEEIVAWKSAVSTAFTFTQKIESVNTPGSAVVVSVKVEGDFPGSPVQLHHHFTLDGDRISALTVCP
;
A
#
# COMPACT_ATOMS: atom_id res chain seq x y z
N MET A 1 -13.67 -10.33 6.16
CA MET A 1 -13.09 -9.02 5.81
C MET A 1 -12.55 -8.47 7.11
N ILE A 2 -11.27 -8.14 7.15
CA ILE A 2 -10.70 -7.44 8.29
C ILE A 2 -10.97 -5.94 8.08
N ASP A 3 -11.49 -5.30 9.12
CA ASP A 3 -11.65 -3.86 9.18
C ASP A 3 -10.27 -3.20 9.13
N SER A 4 -10.10 -2.15 8.32
CA SER A 4 -8.86 -1.36 8.27
C SER A 4 -8.52 -0.75 9.62
N ALA A 5 -9.48 -0.60 10.54
CA ALA A 5 -9.26 -0.23 11.94
C ALA A 5 -8.31 -1.17 12.70
N LYS A 6 -8.08 -2.39 12.21
CA LYS A 6 -7.09 -3.33 12.77
C LYS A 6 -5.69 -3.16 12.17
N VAL A 7 -5.53 -2.33 11.15
CA VAL A 7 -4.23 -1.97 10.57
C VAL A 7 -3.60 -0.86 11.44
N PRO A 8 -2.32 -0.96 11.83
CA PRO A 8 -1.66 0.07 12.63
C PRO A 8 -1.24 1.31 11.82
N GLY A 9 -1.27 2.47 12.49
CA GLY A 9 -0.56 3.69 12.08
C GLY A 9 -0.80 4.15 10.64
N ALA A 10 0.25 4.60 9.98
CA ALA A 10 0.19 5.11 8.61
C ALA A 10 -0.27 4.07 7.58
N ALA A 11 -0.06 2.78 7.84
CA ALA A 11 -0.54 1.72 6.96
C ALA A 11 -2.08 1.68 6.92
N ARG A 12 -2.77 2.02 8.02
CA ARG A 12 -4.22 2.20 8.00
C ARG A 12 -4.64 3.39 7.15
N ALA A 13 -4.00 4.54 7.36
CA ALA A 13 -4.29 5.74 6.59
C ALA A 13 -4.15 5.51 5.09
N TYR A 14 -3.18 4.69 4.66
CA TYR A 14 -3.05 4.24 3.28
C TYR A 14 -4.28 3.49 2.75
N PHE A 15 -4.83 2.54 3.51
CA PHE A 15 -6.02 1.78 3.10
C PHE A 15 -7.32 2.59 3.19
N ASP A 16 -7.37 3.57 4.11
CA ASP A 16 -8.50 4.49 4.27
C ASP A 16 -8.49 5.60 3.20
N GLY A 17 -7.51 5.61 2.29
CA GLY A 17 -7.43 6.55 1.18
C GLY A 17 -6.86 7.93 1.54
N GLY A 18 -6.04 8.01 2.59
CA GLY A 18 -5.34 9.23 2.97
C GLY A 18 -4.46 9.78 1.83
N ASP A 19 -4.25 11.10 1.83
CA ASP A 19 -3.38 11.74 0.84
C ASP A 19 -1.96 11.16 0.96
N VAL A 20 -1.40 10.77 -0.18
CA VAL A 20 -0.03 10.25 -0.28
C VAL A 20 0.97 11.19 0.42
N ARG A 21 0.80 12.51 0.27
CA ARG A 21 1.66 13.52 0.90
C ARG A 21 1.61 13.53 2.41
N ASP A 22 0.47 13.17 3.00
CA ASP A 22 0.33 13.10 4.46
C ASP A 22 0.82 11.74 4.99
N VAL A 23 0.67 10.69 4.19
CA VAL A 23 0.91 9.30 4.62
C VAL A 23 2.36 8.84 4.45
N PHE A 24 3.08 9.29 3.41
CA PHE A 24 4.46 8.86 3.12
C PHE A 24 5.49 9.91 3.52
N THR A 25 6.70 9.50 3.94
CA THR A 25 7.83 10.44 4.11
C THR A 25 8.24 11.06 2.77
N GLU A 26 8.93 12.20 2.81
CA GLU A 26 9.33 12.93 1.60
C GLU A 26 10.26 12.11 0.69
N ASP A 27 11.09 11.26 1.30
CA ASP A 27 12.10 10.39 0.69
C ASP A 27 11.67 8.92 0.60
N ALA A 28 10.38 8.62 0.80
CA ALA A 28 9.88 7.25 0.84
C ALA A 28 10.15 6.47 -0.45
N VAL A 29 10.20 5.14 -0.34
CA VAL A 29 10.42 4.23 -1.47
C VAL A 29 9.25 3.26 -1.63
N VAL A 30 8.66 3.21 -2.81
CA VAL A 30 7.65 2.21 -3.18
C VAL A 30 8.23 1.22 -4.18
N ARG A 31 8.01 -0.08 -3.95
CA ARG A 31 8.30 -1.16 -4.90
C ARG A 31 7.00 -1.86 -5.27
N ASP A 32 6.66 -1.83 -6.54
CA ASP A 32 5.41 -2.39 -7.07
C ASP A 32 5.60 -2.79 -8.54
N ASP A 33 5.06 -3.94 -8.92
CA ASP A 33 5.12 -4.50 -10.29
C ASP A 33 6.52 -4.43 -10.95
N GLY A 34 7.56 -4.83 -10.20
CA GLY A 34 8.95 -4.81 -10.66
C GLY A 34 9.57 -3.41 -10.85
N ARG A 35 8.85 -2.34 -10.49
CA ARG A 35 9.31 -0.96 -10.53
C ARG A 35 9.62 -0.43 -9.13
N THR A 36 10.50 0.56 -9.07
CA THR A 36 10.81 1.29 -7.84
C THR A 36 10.52 2.77 -8.08
N TYR A 37 9.80 3.38 -7.14
CA TYR A 37 9.44 4.80 -7.14
C TYR A 37 10.06 5.44 -5.89
N VAL A 38 10.82 6.53 -6.07
CA VAL A 38 11.61 7.16 -5.01
C VAL A 38 11.18 8.61 -4.83
N GLY A 39 10.82 8.95 -3.60
CA GLY A 39 10.40 10.29 -3.21
C GLY A 39 8.92 10.56 -3.51
N ILE A 40 8.38 11.56 -2.82
CA ILE A 40 6.94 11.79 -2.75
C ILE A 40 6.29 12.07 -4.12
N GLU A 41 6.98 12.75 -5.02
CA GLU A 41 6.43 13.10 -6.35
C GLU A 41 6.26 11.86 -7.24
N GLU A 42 7.21 10.92 -7.23
CA GLU A 42 7.07 9.66 -7.97
C GLU A 42 5.98 8.77 -7.37
N ILE A 43 5.83 8.75 -6.05
CA ILE A 43 4.79 7.97 -5.37
C ILE A 43 3.40 8.53 -5.67
N VAL A 44 3.24 9.85 -5.70
CA VAL A 44 1.98 10.50 -6.12
C VAL A 44 1.63 10.10 -7.56
N ALA A 45 2.61 10.17 -8.47
CA ALA A 45 2.42 9.77 -9.86
C ALA A 45 2.07 8.29 -9.99
N TRP A 46 2.75 7.40 -9.27
CA TRP A 46 2.45 5.96 -9.21
C TRP A 46 1.01 5.70 -8.75
N LYS A 47 0.60 6.29 -7.62
CA LYS A 47 -0.74 6.07 -7.06
C LYS A 47 -1.83 6.55 -8.02
N SER A 48 -1.63 7.72 -8.64
CA SER A 48 -2.52 8.25 -9.67
C SER A 48 -2.59 7.34 -10.90
N ALA A 49 -1.45 6.86 -11.39
CA ALA A 49 -1.39 5.98 -12.55
C ALA A 49 -2.14 4.66 -12.30
N VAL A 50 -1.93 4.02 -11.14
CA VAL A 50 -2.65 2.79 -10.75
C VAL A 50 -4.16 3.04 -10.70
N SER A 51 -4.61 4.12 -10.07
CA SER A 51 -6.03 4.46 -9.95
C SER A 51 -6.69 4.86 -11.29
N THR A 52 -5.91 5.33 -12.26
CA THR A 52 -6.40 5.69 -13.59
C THR A 52 -6.44 4.48 -14.52
N ALA A 53 -5.46 3.58 -14.40
CA ALA A 53 -5.33 2.41 -15.26
C ALA A 53 -6.35 1.31 -14.93
N PHE A 54 -6.75 1.18 -13.66
CA PHE A 54 -7.54 0.07 -13.18
C PHE A 54 -8.65 0.49 -12.22
N THR A 55 -9.81 -0.15 -12.36
CA THR A 55 -10.86 -0.14 -11.36
C THR A 55 -10.79 -1.42 -10.55
N PHE A 56 -10.52 -1.31 -9.25
CA PHE A 56 -10.39 -2.48 -8.38
C PHE A 56 -10.96 -2.23 -6.99
N THR A 57 -11.26 -3.34 -6.31
CA THR A 57 -11.63 -3.39 -4.91
C THR A 57 -10.56 -4.14 -4.13
N GLN A 58 -10.39 -3.75 -2.87
CA GLN A 58 -9.42 -4.36 -1.96
C GLN A 58 -10.14 -4.91 -0.74
N LYS A 59 -9.80 -6.13 -0.35
CA LYS A 59 -10.30 -6.77 0.86
C LYS A 59 -9.14 -7.25 1.72
N ILE A 60 -8.99 -6.66 2.90
CA ILE A 60 -7.97 -7.09 3.87
C ILE A 60 -8.35 -8.47 4.41
N GLU A 61 -7.41 -9.40 4.34
CA GLU A 61 -7.54 -10.78 4.79
C GLU A 61 -6.76 -11.06 6.07
N SER A 62 -5.57 -10.46 6.22
CA SER A 62 -4.78 -10.57 7.44
C SER A 62 -3.88 -9.35 7.66
N VAL A 63 -3.52 -9.13 8.92
CA VAL A 63 -2.56 -8.11 9.35
C VAL A 63 -1.56 -8.80 10.27
N ASN A 64 -0.27 -8.64 9.99
CA ASN A 64 0.83 -9.14 10.80
C ASN A 64 1.83 -8.02 11.05
N THR A 65 2.44 -7.98 12.23
CA THR A 65 3.37 -6.92 12.65
C THR A 65 4.69 -7.52 13.15
N PRO A 66 5.53 -8.08 12.27
CA PRO A 66 6.82 -8.63 12.67
C PRO A 66 7.81 -7.49 12.98
N GLY A 67 8.17 -7.34 14.26
CA GLY A 67 9.08 -6.29 14.70
C GLY A 67 8.47 -4.90 14.48
N SER A 68 9.13 -4.08 13.65
CA SER A 68 8.67 -2.72 13.27
C SER A 68 7.94 -2.65 11.93
N ALA A 69 7.82 -3.77 11.20
CA ALA A 69 7.13 -3.80 9.92
C ALA A 69 5.62 -4.11 10.11
N VAL A 70 4.80 -3.61 9.19
CA VAL A 70 3.38 -3.98 9.07
C VAL A 70 3.18 -4.71 7.75
N VAL A 71 2.71 -5.95 7.80
CA VAL A 71 2.41 -6.77 6.62
C VAL A 71 0.91 -6.97 6.55
N VAL A 72 0.29 -6.51 5.46
CA VAL A 72 -1.16 -6.63 5.24
C VAL A 72 -1.41 -7.48 4.00
N SER A 73 -2.12 -8.61 4.17
CA SER A 73 -2.58 -9.44 3.05
C SER A 73 -3.91 -8.90 2.55
N VAL A 74 -4.00 -8.67 1.25
CA VAL A 74 -5.15 -8.04 0.61
C VAL A 74 -5.54 -8.87 -0.61
N LYS A 75 -6.78 -9.31 -0.68
CA LYS A 75 -7.36 -9.80 -1.94
C LYS A 75 -7.77 -8.59 -2.78
N VAL A 76 -7.20 -8.48 -3.98
CA VAL A 76 -7.50 -7.43 -4.94
C VAL A 76 -8.26 -8.02 -6.11
N GLU A 77 -9.41 -7.43 -6.42
CA GLU A 77 -10.29 -7.85 -7.50
C GLU A 77 -10.68 -6.63 -8.34
N GLY A 78 -10.33 -6.65 -9.62
CA GLY A 78 -10.56 -5.55 -10.55
C GLY A 78 -10.46 -5.97 -12.02
N ASP A 79 -10.30 -4.98 -12.89
CA ASP A 79 -10.27 -5.10 -14.35
C ASP A 79 -8.86 -5.29 -14.95
N PHE A 80 -7.92 -5.81 -14.17
CA PHE A 80 -6.55 -6.11 -14.61
C PHE A 80 -6.35 -7.61 -14.96
N PRO A 81 -5.41 -7.95 -15.85
CA PRO A 81 -5.07 -9.34 -16.15
C PRO A 81 -4.62 -10.11 -14.90
N GLY A 82 -5.22 -11.27 -14.64
CA GLY A 82 -4.91 -12.10 -13.48
C GLY A 82 -5.75 -11.79 -12.23
N SER A 83 -6.72 -10.89 -12.32
CA SER A 83 -7.73 -10.67 -11.26
C SER A 83 -8.63 -11.91 -11.05
N PRO A 84 -8.98 -12.26 -9.79
CA PRO A 84 -8.48 -11.68 -8.54
C PRO A 84 -7.10 -12.22 -8.16
N VAL A 85 -6.32 -11.40 -7.45
CA VAL A 85 -5.00 -11.76 -6.92
C VAL A 85 -4.91 -11.46 -5.43
N GLN A 86 -4.11 -12.23 -4.70
CA GLN A 86 -3.72 -11.92 -3.33
C GLN A 86 -2.40 -11.16 -3.37
N LEU A 87 -2.34 -10.00 -2.70
CA LEU A 87 -1.14 -9.18 -2.59
C LEU A 87 -0.78 -8.95 -1.12
N HIS A 88 0.50 -8.95 -0.85
CA HIS A 88 1.09 -8.60 0.43
C HIS A 88 1.67 -7.18 0.36
N HIS A 89 1.16 -6.29 1.21
CA HIS A 89 1.68 -4.95 1.39
C HIS A 89 2.61 -4.93 2.60
N HIS A 90 3.90 -4.74 2.35
CA HIS A 90 4.94 -4.69 3.36
C HIS A 90 5.29 -3.22 3.63
N PHE A 91 4.80 -2.69 4.74
CA PHE A 91 5.06 -1.32 5.17
C PHE A 91 6.21 -1.27 6.16
N THR A 92 7.10 -0.31 5.94
CA THR A 92 8.04 0.18 6.95
C THR A 92 7.57 1.56 7.39
N LEU A 93 7.41 1.73 8.71
CA LEU A 93 6.95 2.98 9.30
C LEU A 93 8.14 3.76 9.86
N ASP A 94 8.10 5.08 9.72
CA ASP A 94 8.97 6.04 10.40
C ASP A 94 8.08 7.05 11.13
N GLY A 95 7.97 6.89 12.46
CA GLY A 95 6.97 7.57 13.27
C GLY A 95 5.55 7.32 12.75
N ASP A 96 4.86 8.40 12.40
CA ASP A 96 3.47 8.39 11.93
C ASP A 96 3.34 8.31 10.41
N ARG A 97 4.43 8.08 9.66
CA ARG A 97 4.46 8.03 8.19
C ARG A 97 5.09 6.74 7.66
N ILE A 98 4.85 6.46 6.39
CA ILE A 98 5.42 5.32 5.65
C ILE A 98 6.74 5.74 5.02
N SER A 99 7.85 5.09 5.39
CA SER A 99 9.15 5.28 4.75
C SER A 99 9.40 4.29 3.61
N ALA A 100 8.75 3.12 3.64
CA ALA A 100 8.78 2.19 2.51
C ALA A 100 7.50 1.36 2.39
N LEU A 101 7.12 1.05 1.15
CA LEU A 101 6.08 0.09 0.80
C LEU A 101 6.59 -0.87 -0.27
N THR A 102 6.47 -2.17 -0.05
CA THR A 102 6.61 -3.18 -1.12
C THR A 102 5.29 -3.91 -1.30
N VAL A 103 4.84 -4.01 -2.55
CA VAL A 103 3.66 -4.79 -2.94
C VAL A 103 4.14 -5.99 -3.74
N CYS A 104 3.81 -7.19 -3.28
CA CYS A 104 4.16 -8.44 -3.96
C CYS A 104 3.02 -9.47 -3.88
N PRO A 105 2.96 -10.44 -4.81
CA PRO A 105 2.07 -11.60 -4.68
C PRO A 105 2.35 -12.46 -3.45
#